data_AF-A0A1B2RYS2-F1
#
_entry.id   AF-A0A1B2RYS2-F1
#
_cell.length_a   1.000
_cell.length_b   1.000
_cell.length_c   1.000
_cell.angle_alpha   90.00
_cell.angle_beta   90.00
_cell.angle_gamma   90.00
#
_symmetry.space_group_name_H-M   'P 1'
#
loop_
_entity.id
_entity.type
_entity.pdbx_description
1 polymer ?
#
loop_
_entity_poly.entity_id
_entity_poly.type
_entity_poly.pdbx_seq_one_letter_code
_entity_poly.pdbx_strand_id
1 'polypeptide(L)'
;MKTKQKKNLFTVNLFDKSFSEPGLYQIRCLKNGRIYIGESECCLYRLGGHLKDLRNRRHHCLPLQKDFLLYGICFFEATIIDFGNQWQSQEKRKKEEKKLVSLVNEQKIYNFDKSFEEKPCFTNLQYDGQVFLTVKALREYYNEKGLKNQTLVKPISDTTFRRNFLSPYGKNYGEISFEINFVKKIEKKKLLTSFVDNKKAYNFDENFKEKPCYKSFQYDDQVFLTIKALREYYNEKGLKNQTLVRPLSESTFRRDFISPYGKNYGEITFVKVTKQLQQYCVKGEICNGLEEIVEKGFAKNKRQAVYRLSSSKWPDYQYIKKVQVAKNRRKISINGVLYTTEEIIEKGLAENREVIYARLRSQSFSWKDWFWVDKPKKS
;
A
#
# COMPACT_ATOMS: atom_id res chain seq x y z
N MET A 1 14.12 -33.42 40.46
CA MET A 1 14.27 -32.05 39.91
C MET A 1 12.87 -31.50 39.61
N LYS A 2 12.41 -30.48 40.34
CA LYS A 2 11.06 -29.90 40.13
C LYS A 2 11.11 -28.98 38.90
N THR A 3 10.45 -29.39 37.82
CA THR A 3 10.22 -28.61 36.60
C THR A 3 9.39 -27.37 36.92
N LYS A 4 9.98 -26.17 36.77
CA LYS A 4 9.27 -24.89 36.87
C LYS A 4 8.21 -24.83 35.77
N GLN A 5 6.94 -24.79 36.17
CA GLN A 5 5.81 -24.51 35.29
C GLN A 5 6.01 -23.14 34.62
N LYS A 6 6.07 -23.12 33.28
CA LYS A 6 5.91 -21.90 32.48
C LYS A 6 4.49 -21.39 32.73
N LYS A 7 4.35 -20.29 33.48
CA LYS A 7 3.08 -19.58 33.62
C LYS A 7 2.63 -19.10 32.23
N ASN A 8 1.42 -19.50 31.87
CA ASN A 8 0.75 -19.16 30.62
C ASN A 8 0.50 -17.66 30.49
N LEU A 9 0.40 -17.23 29.23
CA LEU A 9 0.03 -15.91 28.73
C LEU A 9 -0.98 -15.22 29.67
N PHE A 10 -0.54 -14.14 30.31
CA PHE A 10 -1.41 -13.24 31.05
C PHE A 10 -2.45 -12.65 30.10
N THR A 11 -3.73 -12.75 30.47
CA THR A 11 -4.79 -11.91 29.91
C THR A 11 -4.54 -10.50 30.39
N VAL A 12 -3.75 -9.75 29.63
CA VAL A 12 -3.41 -8.37 29.97
C VAL A 12 -4.63 -7.50 29.70
N ASN A 13 -5.18 -6.88 30.74
CA ASN A 13 -6.20 -5.85 30.56
C ASN A 13 -5.52 -4.64 29.88
N LEU A 14 -5.76 -4.47 28.58
CA LEU A 14 -5.21 -3.35 27.80
C LEU A 14 -5.64 -1.97 28.33
N PHE A 15 -6.66 -1.92 29.18
CA PHE A 15 -7.15 -0.71 29.83
C PHE A 15 -6.59 -0.51 31.25
N ASP A 16 -5.70 -1.38 31.71
CA ASP A 16 -4.96 -1.10 32.93
C ASP A 16 -4.11 0.17 32.71
N LYS A 17 -4.35 1.18 33.54
CA LYS A 17 -3.63 2.45 33.49
C LYS A 17 -2.12 2.25 33.64
N SER A 18 -1.70 1.13 34.22
CA SER A 18 -0.30 0.74 34.37
C SER A 18 0.47 0.72 33.02
N PHE A 19 -0.19 0.48 31.88
CA PHE A 19 0.46 0.52 30.55
C PHE A 19 0.73 1.93 29.99
N SER A 20 0.20 2.96 30.64
CA SER A 20 0.47 4.36 30.31
C SER A 20 1.67 4.94 31.08
N GLU A 21 2.32 4.13 31.92
CA GLU A 21 3.46 4.55 32.72
C GLU A 21 4.78 4.58 31.94
N PRO A 22 5.75 5.39 32.39
CA PRO A 22 7.10 5.39 31.84
C PRO A 22 7.79 4.05 32.07
N GLY A 23 8.69 3.68 31.16
CA GLY A 23 9.37 2.39 31.25
C GLY A 23 10.31 2.06 30.11
N LEU A 24 10.66 0.79 30.05
CA LEU A 24 11.55 0.15 29.09
C LEU A 24 10.79 -0.93 28.33
N TYR A 25 11.05 -1.06 27.03
CA TYR A 25 10.43 -2.08 26.19
C TYR A 25 11.44 -2.70 25.24
N GLN A 26 11.06 -3.83 24.66
CA GLN A 26 11.77 -4.44 23.55
C GLN A 26 10.84 -4.79 22.39
N ILE A 27 11.42 -4.89 21.19
CA ILE A 27 10.82 -5.48 19.99
C ILE A 27 11.77 -6.57 19.50
N ARG A 28 11.33 -7.83 19.53
CA ARG A 28 12.11 -9.01 19.14
C ARG A 28 11.63 -9.56 17.81
N CYS A 29 12.55 -9.80 16.89
CA CYS A 29 12.28 -10.58 15.68
C CYS A 29 12.40 -12.08 16.01
N LEU A 30 11.32 -12.83 15.86
CA LEU A 30 11.25 -14.26 16.16
C LEU A 30 12.02 -15.13 15.16
N LYS A 31 12.29 -14.60 13.94
CA LYS A 31 13.03 -15.35 12.91
C LYS A 31 14.54 -15.40 13.14
N ASN A 32 15.15 -14.29 13.56
CA ASN A 32 16.60 -14.21 13.75
C ASN A 32 17.02 -13.91 15.20
N GLY A 33 16.06 -13.73 16.10
CA GLY A 33 16.31 -13.47 17.52
C GLY A 33 16.89 -12.09 17.83
N ARG A 34 16.93 -11.17 16.85
CA ARG A 34 17.41 -9.79 17.08
C ARG A 34 16.41 -8.98 17.90
N ILE A 35 16.92 -8.09 18.75
CA ILE A 35 16.13 -7.33 19.71
C ILE A 35 16.43 -5.83 19.57
N TYR A 36 15.38 -5.02 19.53
CA TYR A 36 15.45 -3.57 19.72
C TYR A 36 15.00 -3.28 21.15
N ILE A 37 15.71 -2.45 21.89
CA ILE A 37 15.39 -2.00 23.24
C ILE A 37 15.13 -0.49 23.19
N GLY A 38 14.19 0.03 23.94
CA GLY A 38 13.98 1.47 24.00
C GLY A 38 13.32 1.91 25.29
N GLU A 39 13.41 3.22 25.57
CA GLU A 39 12.70 3.89 26.65
C GLU A 39 11.56 4.76 26.16
N SER A 40 10.58 5.02 27.04
CA SER A 40 9.55 6.02 26.81
C SER A 40 8.88 6.47 28.11
N GLU A 41 8.23 7.64 28.06
CA GLU A 41 7.26 8.08 29.07
C GLU A 41 5.94 7.30 29.01
N CYS A 42 5.64 6.66 27.88
CA CYS A 42 4.48 5.80 27.69
C CYS A 42 4.84 4.67 26.71
N CYS A 43 5.21 3.50 27.25
CA CYS A 43 5.71 2.39 26.43
C CYS A 43 4.70 1.95 25.37
N LEU A 44 3.41 1.88 25.69
CA LEU A 44 2.37 1.44 24.75
C LEU A 44 2.23 2.42 23.58
N TYR A 45 2.16 3.72 23.85
CA TYR A 45 2.11 4.75 22.81
C TYR A 45 3.34 4.67 21.91
N ARG A 46 4.53 4.50 22.50
CA ARG A 46 5.78 4.43 21.76
C ARG A 46 5.87 3.18 20.88
N LEU A 47 5.49 2.01 21.40
CA LEU A 47 5.40 0.76 20.63
C LEU A 47 4.42 0.88 19.46
N GLY A 48 3.26 1.51 19.67
CA GLY A 48 2.32 1.84 18.59
C GLY A 48 2.94 2.75 17.53
N GLY A 49 3.73 3.74 17.96
CA GLY A 49 4.53 4.61 17.08
C GLY A 49 5.54 3.83 16.24
N HIS A 50 6.34 2.96 16.86
CA HIS A 50 7.28 2.07 16.16
C HIS A 50 6.57 1.22 15.11
N LEU A 51 5.45 0.59 15.46
CA LEU A 51 4.67 -0.23 14.52
C LEU A 51 4.13 0.60 13.35
N LYS A 52 3.63 1.80 13.62
CA LYS A 52 3.16 2.74 12.59
C LYS A 52 4.32 3.13 11.66
N ASP A 53 5.49 3.42 12.19
CA ASP A 53 6.65 3.81 11.38
C ASP A 53 7.17 2.64 10.55
N LEU A 54 7.25 1.44 11.13
CA LEU A 54 7.63 0.20 10.43
C LEU A 54 6.68 -0.11 9.26
N ARG A 55 5.35 -0.01 9.49
CA ARG A 55 4.33 -0.19 8.44
C ARG A 55 4.45 0.84 7.32
N ASN A 56 4.77 2.09 7.67
CA ASN A 56 4.94 3.17 6.71
C ASN A 56 6.36 3.25 6.12
N ARG A 57 7.24 2.30 6.45
CA ARG A 57 8.65 2.23 6.03
C ARG A 57 9.52 3.40 6.53
N ARG A 58 9.10 4.15 7.55
CA ARG A 58 9.79 5.37 8.02
C ARG A 58 10.49 5.18 9.37
N HIS A 59 10.75 3.94 9.75
CA HIS A 59 11.36 3.64 11.03
C HIS A 59 12.84 4.07 11.07
N HIS A 60 13.26 4.72 12.15
CA HIS A 60 14.63 5.25 12.29
C HIS A 60 15.70 4.14 12.38
N CYS A 61 15.37 2.98 12.95
CA CYS A 61 16.25 1.81 12.93
C CYS A 61 16.06 1.04 11.61
N LEU A 62 16.94 1.28 10.64
CA LEU A 62 16.90 0.65 9.31
C LEU A 62 17.06 -0.88 9.35
N PRO A 63 17.95 -1.47 10.19
CA PRO A 63 18.03 -2.93 10.30
C PRO A 63 16.71 -3.56 10.77
N LEU A 64 16.04 -2.96 11.76
CA LEU A 64 14.71 -3.41 12.19
C LEU A 64 13.68 -3.24 11.07
N GLN A 65 13.70 -2.13 10.33
CA GLN A 65 12.83 -1.88 9.18
C GLN A 65 13.01 -2.93 8.08
N LYS A 66 14.26 -3.31 7.77
CA LYS A 66 14.61 -4.31 6.77
C LYS A 66 14.04 -5.67 7.15
N ASP A 67 14.28 -6.11 8.38
CA ASP A 67 13.77 -7.40 8.86
C ASP A 67 12.24 -7.40 8.96
N PHE A 68 11.62 -6.28 9.31
CA PHE A 68 10.16 -6.14 9.34
C PHE A 68 9.54 -6.32 7.95
N LEU A 69 10.17 -5.77 6.91
CA LEU A 69 9.73 -5.95 5.52
C LEU A 69 9.98 -7.37 5.01
N LEU A 70 11.10 -7.98 5.42
CA LEU A 70 11.48 -9.32 4.98
C LEU A 70 10.58 -10.41 5.57
N TYR A 71 10.34 -10.37 6.89
CA TYR A 71 9.61 -11.43 7.58
C TYR A 71 8.11 -11.11 7.73
N GLY A 72 7.75 -9.84 7.88
CA GLY A 72 6.38 -9.41 8.16
C GLY A 72 6.06 -9.39 9.66
N ILE A 73 4.98 -8.67 10.01
CA ILE A 73 4.58 -8.35 11.39
C ILE A 73 4.40 -9.56 12.30
N CYS A 74 3.94 -10.70 11.77
CA CYS A 74 3.67 -11.91 12.56
C CYS A 74 4.93 -12.53 13.18
N PHE A 75 6.12 -12.10 12.76
CA PHE A 75 7.40 -12.54 13.32
C PHE A 75 8.03 -11.52 14.26
N PHE A 76 7.24 -10.55 14.76
CA PHE A 76 7.71 -9.57 15.73
C PHE A 76 6.89 -9.65 17.00
N GLU A 77 7.59 -9.64 18.12
CA GLU A 77 7.02 -9.62 19.47
C GLU A 77 7.45 -8.32 20.16
N ALA A 78 6.49 -7.56 20.69
CA ALA A 78 6.75 -6.40 21.52
C ALA A 78 6.50 -6.75 22.98
N THR A 79 7.44 -6.44 23.86
CA THR A 79 7.35 -6.74 25.30
C THR A 79 7.76 -5.52 26.10
N ILE A 80 6.95 -5.14 27.09
CA ILE A 80 7.36 -4.15 28.08
C ILE A 80 8.24 -4.88 29.10
N ILE A 81 9.46 -4.41 29.28
CA ILE A 81 10.47 -5.04 30.14
C ILE A 81 10.21 -4.66 31.60
N ASP A 82 10.05 -3.37 31.85
CA ASP A 82 9.77 -2.80 33.17
C ASP A 82 9.10 -1.42 33.00
N PHE A 83 8.21 -1.05 33.91
CA PHE A 83 7.45 0.20 33.86
C PHE A 83 7.03 0.63 35.27
N GLY A 84 6.69 1.91 35.43
CA GLY A 84 6.16 2.46 36.68
C GLY A 84 6.89 3.70 37.17
N ASN A 85 6.47 4.18 38.34
CA ASN A 85 6.96 5.44 38.92
C ASN A 85 8.49 5.49 39.12
N GLN A 86 9.14 4.34 39.32
CA GLN A 86 10.58 4.23 39.41
C GLN A 86 11.30 4.66 38.12
N TRP A 87 10.59 4.72 37.00
CA TRP A 87 11.08 5.12 35.68
C TRP A 87 10.70 6.55 35.31
N GLN A 88 10.16 7.39 36.21
CA GLN A 88 9.78 8.76 35.84
C GLN A 88 10.94 9.62 35.32
N SER A 89 12.15 9.44 35.86
CA SER A 89 13.33 10.15 35.36
C SER A 89 13.80 9.61 34.01
N GLN A 90 13.81 10.46 32.99
CA GLN A 90 14.31 10.11 31.66
C GLN A 90 15.79 9.70 31.68
N GLU A 91 16.62 10.38 32.49
CA GLU A 91 18.04 10.04 32.62
C GLU A 91 18.23 8.62 33.15
N LYS A 92 17.44 8.25 34.16
CA LYS A 92 17.44 6.90 34.72
C LYS A 92 17.00 5.86 33.68
N ARG A 93 15.95 6.13 32.91
CA ARG A 93 15.51 5.25 31.80
C ARG A 93 16.59 5.08 30.75
N LYS A 94 17.20 6.16 30.27
CA LYS A 94 18.29 6.11 29.27
C LYS A 94 19.52 5.38 29.78
N LYS A 95 19.87 5.55 31.07
CA LYS A 95 20.98 4.82 31.70
C LYS A 95 20.72 3.31 31.71
N GLU A 96 19.50 2.89 32.08
CA GLU A 96 19.15 1.48 32.08
C GLU A 96 18.99 0.91 30.66
N GLU A 97 18.41 1.66 29.71
CA GLU A 97 18.35 1.28 28.29
C GLU A 97 19.76 0.94 27.77
N LYS A 98 20.74 1.83 28.01
CA LYS A 98 22.14 1.61 27.62
C LYS A 98 22.74 0.36 28.26
N LYS A 99 22.47 0.14 29.55
CA LYS A 99 22.92 -1.05 30.28
C LYS A 99 22.29 -2.33 29.72
N LEU A 100 21.01 -2.33 29.40
CA LEU A 100 20.33 -3.47 28.78
C LEU A 100 20.88 -3.74 27.38
N VAL A 101 21.10 -2.68 26.59
CA VAL A 101 21.73 -2.75 25.26
C VAL A 101 23.12 -3.41 25.35
N SER A 102 23.96 -3.01 26.30
CA SER A 102 25.31 -3.57 26.46
C SER A 102 25.34 -5.03 26.93
N LEU A 103 24.25 -5.54 27.50
CA LEU A 103 24.14 -6.94 27.95
C LEU A 103 23.74 -7.89 26.81
N VAL A 104 23.20 -7.37 25.70
CA VAL A 104 22.81 -8.19 24.54
C VAL A 104 24.01 -8.37 23.62
N ASN A 105 24.19 -9.59 23.09
CA ASN A 105 25.19 -9.85 22.06
C ASN A 105 25.01 -8.90 20.86
N GLU A 106 26.07 -8.22 20.45
CA GLU A 106 26.08 -7.21 19.39
C GLU A 106 25.46 -7.70 18.07
N GLN A 107 25.62 -8.98 17.71
CA GLN A 107 25.01 -9.56 16.50
C GLN A 107 23.49 -9.71 16.59
N LYS A 108 22.95 -9.68 17.81
CA LYS A 108 21.55 -9.87 18.17
C LYS A 108 20.84 -8.57 18.55
N ILE A 109 21.44 -7.41 18.35
CA ILE A 109 20.81 -6.14 18.69
C ILE A 109 20.52 -5.27 17.48
N TYR A 110 19.36 -4.60 17.49
CA TYR A 110 18.97 -3.60 16.49
C TYR A 110 19.37 -2.18 16.87
N ASN A 111 19.61 -1.93 18.17
CA ASN A 111 20.17 -0.69 18.68
C ASN A 111 21.63 -0.57 18.24
N PHE A 112 21.82 -0.37 16.94
CA PHE A 112 23.10 0.10 16.45
C PHE A 112 23.32 1.48 17.05
N ASP A 113 24.49 1.61 17.67
CA ASP A 113 24.89 2.83 18.36
C ASP A 113 24.72 4.00 17.41
N LYS A 114 24.27 5.14 17.94
CA LYS A 114 23.99 6.37 17.20
C LYS A 114 25.28 7.02 16.68
N SER A 115 26.35 6.27 16.48
CA SER A 115 27.61 6.75 15.91
C SER A 115 27.45 7.24 14.47
N PHE A 116 26.27 7.10 13.84
CA PHE A 116 25.80 8.11 12.91
C PHE A 116 25.38 9.41 13.64
N GLU A 117 26.30 10.03 14.38
CA GLU A 117 26.26 11.50 14.56
C GLU A 117 26.42 12.22 13.20
N GLU A 118 26.83 11.45 12.20
CA GLU A 118 26.92 11.80 10.80
C GLU A 118 25.52 11.78 10.18
N LYS A 119 24.93 12.97 10.03
CA LYS A 119 23.79 13.14 9.12
C LYS A 119 24.22 12.65 7.74
N PRO A 120 23.41 11.84 7.04
CA PRO A 120 23.69 11.51 5.64
C PRO A 120 23.87 12.82 4.88
N CYS A 121 25.07 13.01 4.33
CA CYS A 121 25.36 14.14 3.48
C CYS A 121 25.05 13.67 2.06
N PHE A 122 24.03 14.26 1.46
CA PHE A 122 23.81 14.09 0.03
C PHE A 122 24.90 14.87 -0.69
N THR A 123 25.82 14.16 -1.29
CA THR A 123 26.85 14.72 -2.16
C THR A 123 26.54 14.34 -3.61
N ASN A 124 27.08 15.11 -4.56
CA ASN A 124 26.95 14.81 -5.99
C ASN A 124 25.49 14.64 -6.43
N LEU A 125 24.60 15.53 -5.96
CA LEU A 125 23.20 15.54 -6.38
C LEU A 125 23.17 15.91 -7.86
N GLN A 126 22.76 15.03 -8.77
CA GLN A 126 22.65 15.32 -10.19
C GLN A 126 21.20 15.42 -10.65
N TYR A 127 20.93 16.44 -11.45
CA TYR A 127 19.63 16.69 -12.06
C TYR A 127 19.85 17.41 -13.38
N ASP A 128 19.20 16.95 -14.45
CA ASP A 128 19.31 17.53 -15.80
C ASP A 128 20.77 17.66 -16.30
N GLY A 129 21.60 16.63 -16.04
CA GLY A 129 23.01 16.60 -16.43
C GLY A 129 23.94 17.52 -15.62
N GLN A 130 23.43 18.26 -14.62
CA GLN A 130 24.22 19.13 -13.75
C GLN A 130 24.44 18.51 -12.38
N VAL A 131 25.59 18.79 -11.75
CA VAL A 131 25.96 18.28 -10.42
C VAL A 131 25.91 19.42 -9.40
N PHE A 132 25.25 19.18 -8.28
CA PHE A 132 25.05 20.13 -7.19
C PHE A 132 25.69 19.62 -5.90
N LEU A 133 26.46 20.51 -5.25
CA LEU A 133 27.17 20.20 -4.00
C LEU A 133 26.26 20.23 -2.77
N THR A 134 25.12 20.89 -2.86
CA THR A 134 24.18 21.01 -1.74
C THR A 134 22.74 20.89 -2.20
N VAL A 135 21.88 20.36 -1.32
CA VAL A 135 20.42 20.29 -1.55
C VAL A 135 19.84 21.68 -1.81
N LYS A 136 20.41 22.72 -1.19
CA LYS A 136 19.98 24.11 -1.39
C LYS A 136 20.22 24.58 -2.83
N ALA A 137 21.43 24.36 -3.36
CA ALA A 137 21.78 24.74 -4.73
C ALA A 137 20.94 23.99 -5.77
N LEU A 138 20.74 22.69 -5.58
CA LEU A 138 19.87 21.88 -6.44
C LEU A 138 18.41 22.36 -6.41
N ARG A 139 17.89 22.70 -5.22
CA ARG A 139 16.53 23.22 -5.06
C ARG A 139 16.36 24.58 -5.73
N GLU A 140 17.35 25.46 -5.60
CA GLU A 140 17.35 26.77 -6.27
C GLU A 140 17.33 26.61 -7.78
N TYR A 141 18.19 25.76 -8.33
CA TYR A 141 18.18 25.39 -9.74
C TYR A 141 16.83 24.81 -10.20
N TYR A 142 16.27 23.85 -9.43
CA TYR A 142 14.98 23.24 -9.74
C TYR A 142 13.86 24.29 -9.75
N ASN A 143 13.84 25.21 -8.79
CA ASN A 143 12.87 26.29 -8.78
C ASN A 143 13.05 27.20 -10.01
N GLU A 144 14.27 27.62 -10.35
CA GLU A 144 14.52 28.50 -11.50
C GLU A 144 14.19 27.88 -12.86
N LYS A 145 14.51 26.60 -13.06
CA LYS A 145 14.30 25.88 -14.33
C LYS A 145 12.93 25.22 -14.43
N GLY A 146 12.45 24.61 -13.35
CA GLY A 146 11.17 23.91 -13.28
C GLY A 146 9.95 24.83 -13.33
N LEU A 147 10.09 26.09 -12.91
CA LEU A 147 9.04 27.11 -13.06
C LEU A 147 8.71 27.43 -14.52
N LYS A 148 9.62 27.16 -15.48
CA LYS A 148 9.35 27.45 -16.89
C LYS A 148 8.34 26.51 -17.53
N ASN A 149 8.14 25.31 -16.98
CA ASN A 149 7.31 24.27 -17.58
C ASN A 149 6.08 23.87 -16.74
N GLN A 150 5.91 24.39 -15.52
CA GLN A 150 4.73 24.13 -14.70
C GLN A 150 4.29 25.38 -13.92
N THR A 151 2.96 25.59 -13.83
CA THR A 151 2.22 26.61 -13.08
C THR A 151 2.36 26.48 -11.55
N LEU A 152 3.58 26.31 -11.04
CA LEU A 152 3.83 26.39 -9.60
C LEU A 152 3.83 27.87 -9.20
N VAL A 153 2.76 28.30 -8.52
CA VAL A 153 2.58 29.70 -8.06
C VAL A 153 3.64 30.12 -7.01
N LYS A 154 4.37 29.17 -6.41
CA LYS A 154 5.38 29.43 -5.36
C LYS A 154 6.58 28.47 -5.43
N PRO A 155 7.79 28.94 -5.08
CA PRO A 155 8.98 28.09 -4.99
C PRO A 155 8.82 27.00 -3.92
N ILE A 156 9.37 25.81 -4.19
CA ILE A 156 9.28 24.66 -3.29
C ILE A 156 10.19 24.90 -2.08
N SER A 157 9.66 24.72 -0.86
CA SER A 157 10.43 24.84 0.39
C SER A 157 11.43 23.69 0.57
N ASP A 158 12.49 23.88 1.38
CA ASP A 158 13.51 22.85 1.63
C ASP A 158 12.91 21.51 2.10
N THR A 159 11.97 21.60 3.05
CA THR A 159 11.26 20.43 3.58
C THR A 159 10.47 19.71 2.50
N THR A 160 9.77 20.46 1.65
CA THR A 160 8.97 19.88 0.56
C THR A 160 9.88 19.27 -0.51
N PHE A 161 10.99 19.93 -0.82
CA PHE A 161 11.98 19.46 -1.78
C PHE A 161 12.62 18.15 -1.32
N ARG A 162 13.16 18.12 -0.10
CA ARG A 162 13.72 16.90 0.51
C ARG A 162 12.69 15.78 0.55
N ARG A 163 11.45 16.08 0.94
CA ARG A 163 10.38 15.09 0.99
C ARG A 163 10.02 14.54 -0.39
N ASN A 164 10.01 15.36 -1.43
CA ASN A 164 9.56 14.97 -2.76
C ASN A 164 10.64 14.29 -3.60
N PHE A 165 11.91 14.68 -3.44
CA PHE A 165 13.00 14.26 -4.33
C PHE A 165 14.09 13.41 -3.65
N LEU A 166 14.37 13.65 -2.37
CA LEU A 166 15.49 12.98 -1.67
C LEU A 166 15.02 11.91 -0.68
N SER A 167 13.77 11.99 -0.25
CA SER A 167 13.13 10.96 0.55
C SER A 167 12.72 9.82 -0.37
N PRO A 168 13.03 8.55 -0.05
CA PRO A 168 12.59 7.38 -0.83
C PRO A 168 11.06 7.24 -0.94
N TYR A 169 10.31 8.07 -0.22
CA TYR A 169 8.84 8.15 -0.25
C TYR A 169 8.30 9.37 -1.00
N GLY A 170 9.17 10.16 -1.62
CA GLY A 170 8.82 11.35 -2.37
C GLY A 170 8.21 11.02 -3.73
N LYS A 171 7.27 11.87 -4.19
CA LYS A 171 6.60 11.67 -5.49
C LYS A 171 7.55 11.65 -6.68
N ASN A 172 8.69 12.32 -6.55
CA ASN A 172 9.68 12.54 -7.59
C ASN A 172 11.02 11.89 -7.21
N TYR A 173 10.99 10.92 -6.30
CA TYR A 173 12.17 10.21 -5.89
C TYR A 173 12.74 9.40 -7.06
N GLY A 174 14.05 9.55 -7.31
CA GLY A 174 14.74 8.94 -8.44
C GLY A 174 14.87 9.83 -9.68
N GLU A 175 14.19 10.99 -9.72
CA GLU A 175 14.48 12.02 -10.74
C GLU A 175 15.83 12.71 -10.50
N ILE A 176 16.28 12.69 -9.24
CA ILE A 176 17.58 13.20 -8.82
C ILE A 176 18.44 11.99 -8.50
N SER A 177 19.52 11.81 -9.23
CA SER A 177 20.57 10.87 -8.83
C SER A 177 21.41 11.53 -7.75
N PHE A 178 21.80 10.79 -6.72
CA PHE A 178 22.65 11.33 -5.67
C PHE A 178 23.42 10.21 -5.00
N GLU A 179 24.56 10.58 -4.42
CA GLU A 179 25.35 9.67 -3.60
C GLU A 179 25.08 9.98 -2.13
N ILE A 180 24.78 8.93 -1.36
CA ILE A 180 24.66 9.05 0.08
C ILE A 180 26.02 8.70 0.67
N ASN A 181 26.71 9.72 1.16
CA ASN A 181 27.93 9.55 1.93
C ASN A 181 27.65 9.87 3.41
N PHE A 182 28.15 9.01 4.29
CA PHE A 182 28.24 9.29 5.72
C PHE A 182 29.63 9.86 5.94
N VAL A 183 29.71 11.13 6.35
CA VAL A 183 30.99 11.86 6.45
C VAL A 183 31.24 12.25 7.90
N LYS A 184 32.34 11.74 8.47
CA LYS A 184 32.93 12.26 9.71
C LYS A 184 33.25 13.73 9.54
N LYS A 185 32.83 14.57 10.48
CA LYS A 185 33.01 16.04 10.47
C LYS A 185 34.46 16.51 10.23
N ILE A 186 35.45 15.63 10.43
CA ILE A 186 36.90 15.88 10.34
C ILE A 186 37.48 15.52 8.96
N GLU A 187 36.85 14.64 8.16
CA GLU A 187 37.44 14.10 6.92
C GLU A 187 37.07 14.88 5.64
N LYS A 188 36.18 15.88 5.75
CA LYS A 188 35.68 16.70 4.61
C LYS A 188 36.79 17.40 3.80
N LYS A 189 38.01 17.54 4.34
CA LYS A 189 39.14 18.22 3.67
C LYS A 189 40.04 17.27 2.86
N LYS A 190 39.96 15.95 3.06
CA LYS A 190 40.85 14.95 2.40
C LYS A 190 40.18 14.14 1.28
N LEU A 191 38.86 14.10 1.22
CA LEU A 191 38.09 13.30 0.25
C LEU A 191 38.03 13.87 -1.19
N LEU A 192 38.70 15.00 -1.47
CA LEU A 192 38.62 15.67 -2.78
C LEU A 192 39.44 15.01 -3.90
N THR A 193 40.18 13.94 -3.62
CA THR A 193 41.03 13.28 -4.62
C THR A 193 40.90 11.76 -4.51
N SER A 194 40.04 11.19 -5.34
CA SER A 194 40.27 9.97 -6.15
C SER A 194 39.11 8.96 -6.19
N PHE A 195 39.00 8.37 -7.39
CA PHE A 195 38.44 7.07 -7.76
C PHE A 195 36.98 6.91 -8.18
N VAL A 196 36.88 6.00 -9.15
CA VAL A 196 35.86 5.72 -10.17
C VAL A 196 35.45 4.25 -10.04
N ASP A 197 34.20 4.00 -10.43
CA ASP A 197 33.58 2.75 -10.91
C ASP A 197 32.90 1.72 -9.99
N ASN A 198 31.64 1.47 -10.38
CA ASN A 198 30.91 0.20 -10.55
C ASN A 198 29.79 -0.27 -9.57
N LYS A 199 28.59 -0.36 -10.19
CA LYS A 199 27.52 -1.40 -10.11
C LYS A 199 26.41 -1.36 -9.04
N LYS A 200 25.22 -0.94 -9.54
CA LYS A 200 23.88 -1.58 -9.59
C LYS A 200 23.38 -2.49 -8.43
N ALA A 201 22.26 -2.08 -7.82
CA ALA A 201 21.19 -2.91 -7.22
C ALA A 201 20.09 -1.93 -6.69
N TYR A 202 18.77 -2.15 -6.61
CA TYR A 202 17.82 -3.21 -6.96
C TYR A 202 16.42 -2.55 -6.83
N ASN A 203 15.55 -2.71 -7.82
CA ASN A 203 14.15 -2.29 -7.80
C ASN A 203 13.26 -3.42 -7.27
N PHE A 204 12.23 -3.11 -6.49
CA PHE A 204 10.98 -3.87 -6.43
C PHE A 204 9.90 -3.02 -5.70
N ASP A 205 8.64 -2.88 -6.12
CA ASP A 205 7.88 -3.15 -7.35
C ASP A 205 6.47 -2.63 -7.06
N GLU A 206 5.87 -1.94 -8.02
CA GLU A 206 4.52 -1.38 -8.01
C GLU A 206 3.42 -2.46 -8.17
N ASN A 207 3.69 -3.71 -7.79
CA ASN A 207 2.85 -4.86 -8.11
C ASN A 207 1.63 -5.08 -7.19
N PHE A 208 0.98 -4.00 -6.74
CA PHE A 208 -0.49 -4.02 -6.61
C PHE A 208 -1.12 -3.42 -7.87
N LYS A 209 -0.80 -4.03 -9.02
CA LYS A 209 -1.39 -3.66 -10.32
C LYS A 209 -2.90 -3.93 -10.41
N GLU A 210 -3.49 -4.62 -9.44
CA GLU A 210 -4.92 -4.83 -9.39
C GLU A 210 -5.49 -4.44 -8.02
N LYS A 211 -6.27 -3.35 -8.00
CA LYS A 211 -7.20 -3.10 -6.89
C LYS A 211 -8.11 -4.33 -6.80
N PRO A 212 -8.23 -5.00 -5.65
CA PRO A 212 -9.10 -6.17 -5.54
C PRO A 212 -10.53 -5.78 -5.93
N CYS A 213 -11.04 -6.43 -6.98
CA CYS A 213 -12.43 -6.26 -7.41
C CYS A 213 -13.30 -7.21 -6.57
N TYR A 214 -14.22 -6.65 -5.79
CA TYR A 214 -15.21 -7.41 -5.01
C TYR A 214 -16.57 -7.35 -5.72
N LYS A 215 -17.31 -8.47 -5.79
CA LYS A 215 -18.59 -8.57 -6.51
C LYS A 215 -19.71 -8.03 -5.63
N SER A 216 -19.65 -8.40 -4.36
CA SER A 216 -20.55 -7.94 -3.34
C SER A 216 -19.87 -8.00 -1.98
N PHE A 217 -20.50 -7.33 -1.03
CA PHE A 217 -20.10 -7.22 0.36
C PHE A 217 -21.25 -7.76 1.18
N GLN A 218 -20.99 -8.69 2.10
CA GLN A 218 -22.02 -9.21 3.00
C GLN A 218 -21.80 -8.66 4.41
N TYR A 219 -22.87 -8.13 5.00
CA TYR A 219 -22.88 -7.57 6.35
C TYR A 219 -24.29 -7.70 6.91
N ASP A 220 -24.44 -8.19 8.15
CA ASP A 220 -25.74 -8.37 8.81
C ASP A 220 -26.74 -9.19 7.97
N ASP A 221 -26.26 -10.32 7.43
CA ASP A 221 -26.98 -11.22 6.51
C ASP A 221 -27.53 -10.59 5.21
N GLN A 222 -27.16 -9.35 4.92
CA GLN A 222 -27.51 -8.65 3.68
C GLN A 222 -26.32 -8.59 2.72
N VAL A 223 -26.62 -8.64 1.42
CA VAL A 223 -25.62 -8.61 0.34
C VAL A 223 -25.71 -7.29 -0.43
N PHE A 224 -24.60 -6.56 -0.50
CA PHE A 224 -24.49 -5.27 -1.14
C PHE A 224 -23.60 -5.35 -2.37
N LEU A 225 -24.06 -4.86 -3.52
CA LEU A 225 -23.29 -4.90 -4.77
C LEU A 225 -22.17 -3.84 -4.82
N THR A 226 -22.26 -2.79 -4.00
CA THR A 226 -21.27 -1.70 -3.99
C THR A 226 -20.92 -1.28 -2.57
N ILE A 227 -19.70 -0.76 -2.40
CA ILE A 227 -19.24 -0.17 -1.13
C ILE A 227 -20.13 1.01 -0.73
N LYS A 228 -20.65 1.76 -1.71
CA LYS A 228 -21.54 2.88 -1.47
C LYS A 228 -22.85 2.41 -0.80
N ALA A 229 -23.49 1.38 -1.36
CA ALA A 229 -24.74 0.82 -0.82
C ALA A 229 -24.54 0.23 0.57
N LEU A 230 -23.45 -0.51 0.79
CA LEU A 230 -23.11 -1.03 2.12
C LEU A 230 -22.89 0.09 3.14
N ARG A 231 -22.18 1.16 2.75
CA ARG A 231 -21.94 2.31 3.61
C ARG A 231 -23.23 3.07 3.94
N GLU A 232 -24.13 3.21 2.97
CA GLU A 232 -25.44 3.83 3.16
C GLU A 232 -26.28 3.02 4.14
N TYR A 233 -26.39 1.70 3.94
CA TYR A 233 -27.03 0.77 4.89
C TYR A 233 -26.42 0.88 6.29
N TYR A 234 -25.09 0.87 6.39
CA TYR A 234 -24.40 1.01 7.67
C TYR A 234 -24.70 2.34 8.34
N ASN A 235 -24.71 3.45 7.59
CA ASN A 235 -25.04 4.77 8.13
C ASN A 235 -26.50 4.85 8.60
N GLU A 236 -27.43 4.19 7.90
CA GLU A 236 -28.86 4.15 8.25
C GLU A 236 -29.14 3.25 9.47
N LYS A 237 -28.56 2.05 9.52
CA LYS A 237 -28.77 1.07 10.59
C LYS A 237 -27.90 1.29 11.83
N GLY A 238 -26.65 1.71 11.62
CA GLY A 238 -25.66 1.97 12.68
C GLY A 238 -26.00 3.15 13.59
N LEU A 239 -27.03 3.92 13.25
CA LEU A 239 -27.60 4.98 14.11
C LEU A 239 -28.25 4.43 15.39
N LYS A 240 -28.59 3.14 15.47
CA LYS A 240 -29.33 2.63 16.63
C LYS A 240 -28.48 2.41 17.88
N ASN A 241 -27.15 2.22 17.76
CA ASN A 241 -26.37 1.74 18.91
C ASN A 241 -25.19 2.58 19.40
N GLN A 242 -24.76 3.71 18.80
CA GLN A 242 -23.87 4.71 19.46
C GLN A 242 -23.44 5.90 18.55
N THR A 243 -23.64 7.13 19.05
CA THR A 243 -22.78 8.35 18.97
C THR A 243 -21.96 8.68 17.70
N LEU A 244 -22.38 8.30 16.49
CA LEU A 244 -21.82 8.92 15.29
C LEU A 244 -22.56 10.23 15.01
N VAL A 245 -21.96 11.35 15.41
CA VAL A 245 -22.47 12.71 15.14
C VAL A 245 -22.61 12.99 13.63
N ARG A 246 -21.90 12.22 12.78
CA ARG A 246 -21.92 12.37 11.32
C ARG A 246 -21.83 11.02 10.61
N PRO A 247 -22.49 10.87 9.44
CA PRO A 247 -22.35 9.68 8.60
C PRO A 247 -20.90 9.48 8.16
N LEU A 248 -20.48 8.20 8.03
CA LEU A 248 -19.12 7.87 7.63
C LEU A 248 -18.88 8.27 6.16
N SER A 249 -17.78 8.99 5.93
CA SER A 249 -17.26 9.19 4.57
C SER A 249 -16.79 7.86 3.97
N GLU A 250 -16.75 7.75 2.64
CA GLU A 250 -16.27 6.53 1.98
C GLU A 250 -14.83 6.17 2.41
N SER A 251 -13.96 7.17 2.54
CA SER A 251 -12.57 6.97 2.99
C SER A 251 -12.50 6.42 4.41
N THR A 252 -13.30 6.95 5.33
CA THR A 252 -13.37 6.46 6.72
C THR A 252 -13.94 5.03 6.74
N PHE A 253 -15.02 4.78 6.00
CA PHE A 253 -15.63 3.46 5.93
C PHE A 253 -14.65 2.39 5.41
N ARG A 254 -13.95 2.68 4.31
CA ARG A 254 -12.92 1.78 3.76
C ARG A 254 -11.79 1.53 4.75
N ARG A 255 -11.33 2.57 5.46
CA ARG A 255 -10.27 2.43 6.46
C ARG A 255 -10.72 1.57 7.64
N ASP A 256 -11.97 1.72 8.07
CA ASP A 256 -12.43 1.11 9.31
C ASP A 256 -12.92 -0.34 9.10
N PHE A 257 -13.46 -0.68 7.92
CA PHE A 257 -14.04 -2.00 7.67
C PHE A 257 -13.33 -2.84 6.60
N ILE A 258 -12.67 -2.20 5.61
CA ILE A 258 -12.07 -2.93 4.48
C ILE A 258 -10.56 -3.11 4.66
N SER A 259 -9.90 -2.11 5.23
CA SER A 259 -8.49 -2.23 5.58
C SER A 259 -8.29 -3.38 6.57
N PRO A 260 -7.28 -4.24 6.39
CA PRO A 260 -6.92 -5.26 7.38
C PRO A 260 -6.50 -4.69 8.74
N TYR A 261 -6.38 -3.36 8.85
CA TYR A 261 -6.06 -2.63 10.07
C TYR A 261 -7.24 -1.79 10.59
N GLY A 262 -8.41 -1.91 9.96
CA GLY A 262 -9.61 -1.23 10.40
C GLY A 262 -10.15 -1.82 11.69
N LYS A 263 -10.71 -0.98 12.56
CA LYS A 263 -11.30 -1.40 13.84
C LYS A 263 -12.41 -2.45 13.70
N ASN A 264 -13.06 -2.49 12.54
CA ASN A 264 -14.18 -3.37 12.22
C ASN A 264 -13.81 -4.32 11.06
N TYR A 265 -12.52 -4.57 10.87
CA TYR A 265 -12.06 -5.51 9.85
C TYR A 265 -12.53 -6.93 10.16
N GLY A 266 -13.09 -7.61 9.16
CA GLY A 266 -13.65 -8.96 9.31
C GLY A 266 -15.15 -8.99 9.55
N GLU A 267 -15.79 -7.87 9.89
CA GLU A 267 -17.26 -7.79 9.99
C GLU A 267 -17.94 -7.85 8.62
N ILE A 268 -17.23 -7.45 7.56
CA ILE A 268 -17.70 -7.57 6.18
C ILE A 268 -17.09 -8.82 5.56
N THR A 269 -17.95 -9.74 5.12
CA THR A 269 -17.51 -10.85 4.29
C THR A 269 -17.41 -10.37 2.84
N PHE A 270 -16.21 -10.48 2.28
CA PHE A 270 -15.96 -10.12 0.88
C PHE A 270 -16.32 -11.28 -0.03
N VAL A 271 -17.39 -11.13 -0.81
CA VAL A 271 -17.64 -12.04 -1.91
C VAL A 271 -16.73 -11.59 -3.06
N LYS A 272 -15.55 -12.22 -3.14
CA LYS A 272 -14.61 -11.98 -4.23
C LYS A 272 -15.34 -12.17 -5.56
N VAL A 273 -15.08 -11.27 -6.52
CA VAL A 273 -15.44 -11.58 -7.91
C VAL A 273 -14.64 -12.84 -8.23
N THR A 274 -15.31 -13.98 -8.40
CA THR A 274 -14.81 -14.98 -9.32
C THR A 274 -14.73 -14.25 -10.64
N LYS A 275 -13.54 -13.72 -10.99
CA LYS A 275 -13.28 -13.26 -12.35
C LYS A 275 -13.82 -14.40 -13.19
N GLN A 276 -14.71 -14.14 -14.14
CA GLN A 276 -15.09 -15.21 -15.05
C GLN A 276 -13.80 -15.69 -15.68
N LEU A 277 -13.36 -16.86 -15.22
CA LEU A 277 -12.09 -17.40 -15.62
C LEU A 277 -12.28 -17.75 -17.08
N GLN A 278 -11.38 -17.25 -17.92
CA GLN A 278 -11.30 -17.69 -19.30
C GLN A 278 -11.30 -19.21 -19.27
N GLN A 279 -12.27 -19.84 -19.94
CA GLN A 279 -12.29 -21.29 -20.07
C GLN A 279 -11.34 -21.71 -21.18
N TYR A 280 -10.71 -22.85 -20.99
CA TYR A 280 -9.75 -23.45 -21.90
C TYR A 280 -10.12 -24.92 -22.10
N CYS A 281 -10.02 -25.42 -23.32
CA CYS A 281 -10.07 -26.86 -23.60
C CYS A 281 -8.63 -27.35 -23.71
N VAL A 282 -8.21 -28.23 -22.82
CA VAL A 282 -6.86 -28.80 -22.82
C VAL A 282 -6.99 -30.31 -22.83
N LYS A 283 -6.53 -30.96 -23.90
CA LYS A 283 -6.63 -32.42 -24.09
C LYS A 283 -8.06 -32.97 -23.98
N GLY A 284 -9.05 -32.19 -24.41
CA GLY A 284 -10.46 -32.54 -24.33
C GLY A 284 -11.14 -32.17 -23.00
N GLU A 285 -10.41 -31.68 -22.00
CA GLU A 285 -10.97 -31.25 -20.73
C GLU A 285 -11.17 -29.73 -20.65
N ILE A 286 -12.30 -29.30 -20.08
CA ILE A 286 -12.57 -27.89 -19.81
C ILE A 286 -11.89 -27.49 -18.49
N CYS A 287 -11.07 -26.44 -18.55
CA CYS A 287 -10.39 -25.83 -17.41
C CYS A 287 -10.84 -24.37 -17.25
N ASN A 288 -11.18 -23.95 -16.03
CA ASN A 288 -11.60 -22.60 -15.66
C ASN A 288 -10.40 -21.78 -15.18
N GLY A 289 -9.58 -21.28 -16.10
CA GLY A 289 -8.40 -20.50 -15.75
C GLY A 289 -7.09 -21.23 -16.02
N LEU A 290 -5.99 -20.47 -16.04
CA LEU A 290 -4.65 -21.02 -16.28
C LEU A 290 -4.13 -21.77 -15.05
N GLU A 291 -4.64 -21.43 -13.87
CA GLU A 291 -4.36 -22.10 -12.60
C GLU A 291 -4.78 -23.57 -12.65
N GLU A 292 -6.01 -23.85 -13.10
CA GLU A 292 -6.54 -25.22 -13.17
C GLU A 292 -5.77 -26.08 -14.17
N ILE A 293 -5.28 -25.51 -15.29
CA ILE A 293 -4.40 -26.20 -16.25
C ILE A 293 -3.09 -26.64 -15.57
N VAL A 294 -2.53 -25.82 -14.69
CA VAL A 294 -1.29 -26.16 -13.97
C VAL A 294 -1.55 -27.18 -12.88
N GLU A 295 -2.65 -27.04 -12.14
CA GLU A 295 -3.05 -27.95 -11.06
C GLU A 295 -3.32 -29.38 -11.57
N LYS A 296 -3.98 -29.51 -12.74
CA LYS A 296 -4.18 -30.80 -13.43
C LYS A 296 -2.90 -31.38 -14.06
N GLY A 297 -1.76 -30.70 -13.93
CA GLY A 297 -0.47 -31.18 -14.47
C GLY A 297 -0.34 -31.03 -15.99
N PHE A 298 -1.29 -30.37 -16.67
CA PHE A 298 -1.16 -30.10 -18.10
C PHE A 298 -0.07 -29.08 -18.40
N ALA A 299 0.38 -28.27 -17.45
CA ALA A 299 1.54 -27.39 -17.61
C ALA A 299 2.32 -27.25 -16.30
N LYS A 300 3.65 -27.09 -16.39
CA LYS A 300 4.52 -26.88 -15.22
C LYS A 300 4.26 -25.53 -14.53
N ASN A 301 3.83 -24.52 -15.29
CA ASN A 301 3.50 -23.19 -14.79
C ASN A 301 2.61 -22.43 -15.79
N LYS A 302 2.05 -21.30 -15.35
CA LYS A 302 1.13 -20.48 -16.16
C LYS A 302 1.77 -20.00 -17.47
N ARG A 303 3.07 -19.66 -17.46
CA ARG A 303 3.80 -19.22 -18.66
C ARG A 303 3.83 -20.32 -19.72
N GLN A 304 4.05 -21.57 -19.30
CA GLN A 304 4.00 -22.71 -20.21
C GLN A 304 2.58 -22.98 -20.72
N ALA A 305 1.55 -22.85 -19.87
CA ALA A 305 0.15 -22.99 -20.30
C ALA A 305 -0.20 -21.97 -21.41
N VAL A 306 0.16 -20.70 -21.22
CA VAL A 306 -0.04 -19.64 -22.23
C VAL A 306 0.73 -19.94 -23.51
N TYR A 307 1.99 -20.34 -23.39
CA TYR A 307 2.80 -20.70 -24.56
C TYR A 307 2.15 -21.82 -25.38
N ARG A 308 1.67 -22.90 -24.73
CA ARG A 308 0.99 -24.01 -25.40
C ARG A 308 -0.30 -23.57 -26.07
N LEU A 309 -1.14 -22.79 -25.39
CA LEU A 309 -2.37 -22.22 -25.95
C LEU A 309 -2.14 -21.35 -27.20
N SER A 310 -0.97 -20.71 -27.31
CA SER A 310 -0.61 -19.86 -28.46
C SER A 310 0.14 -20.60 -29.57
N SER A 311 0.58 -21.83 -29.34
CA SER A 311 1.49 -22.54 -30.24
C SER A 311 0.75 -23.54 -31.12
N SER A 312 1.04 -23.49 -32.43
CA SER A 312 0.54 -24.49 -33.39
C SER A 312 1.04 -25.91 -33.12
N LYS A 313 2.09 -26.07 -32.30
CA LYS A 313 2.63 -27.39 -31.90
C LYS A 313 1.73 -28.15 -30.92
N TRP A 314 0.73 -27.49 -30.32
CA TRP A 314 -0.14 -28.04 -29.28
C TRP A 314 -1.62 -27.84 -29.65
N PRO A 315 -2.14 -28.53 -30.68
CA PRO A 315 -3.50 -28.32 -31.19
C PRO A 315 -4.60 -28.73 -30.19
N ASP A 316 -4.24 -29.49 -29.16
CA ASP A 316 -5.06 -29.92 -28.03
C ASP A 316 -5.24 -28.83 -26.96
N TYR A 317 -4.59 -27.67 -27.09
CA TYR A 317 -4.77 -26.50 -26.22
C TYR A 317 -5.55 -25.43 -26.97
N GLN A 318 -6.83 -25.27 -26.64
CA GLN A 318 -7.73 -24.36 -27.33
C GLN A 318 -8.36 -23.36 -26.37
N TYR A 319 -8.46 -22.10 -26.81
CA TYR A 319 -9.27 -21.10 -26.14
C TYR A 319 -10.74 -21.43 -26.39
N ILE A 320 -11.49 -21.80 -25.35
CA ILE A 320 -12.95 -21.79 -25.45
C ILE A 320 -13.34 -20.32 -25.50
N LYS A 321 -14.04 -19.89 -26.56
CA LYS A 321 -14.48 -18.48 -26.70
C LYS A 321 -14.97 -18.01 -25.35
N LYS A 322 -14.48 -16.84 -24.87
CA LYS A 322 -15.08 -16.20 -23.68
C LYS A 322 -16.58 -16.28 -23.89
N VAL A 323 -17.29 -16.93 -22.98
CA VAL A 323 -18.69 -16.61 -22.79
C VAL A 323 -18.63 -15.12 -22.55
N GLN A 324 -18.97 -14.33 -23.56
CA GLN A 324 -19.14 -12.91 -23.34
C GLN A 324 -20.28 -12.89 -22.35
N VAL A 325 -20.00 -12.72 -21.05
CA VAL A 325 -20.98 -12.06 -20.20
C VAL A 325 -21.39 -10.88 -21.03
N ALA A 326 -22.67 -10.80 -21.38
CA ALA A 326 -23.20 -9.61 -21.96
C ALA A 326 -22.81 -8.50 -20.98
N LYS A 327 -21.68 -7.81 -21.24
CA LYS A 327 -21.23 -6.66 -20.49
C LYS A 327 -22.46 -5.80 -20.50
N ASN A 328 -23.11 -5.58 -19.35
CA ASN A 328 -24.35 -4.82 -19.21
C ASN A 328 -24.36 -3.72 -20.28
N ARG A 329 -24.99 -4.03 -21.42
CA ARG A 329 -24.93 -3.15 -22.58
C ARG A 329 -25.93 -2.10 -22.19
N ARG A 330 -25.42 -0.94 -21.76
CA ARG A 330 -26.24 0.18 -21.31
C ARG A 330 -27.35 0.38 -22.33
N LYS A 331 -28.59 0.32 -21.88
CA LYS A 331 -29.74 0.50 -22.76
C LYS A 331 -29.87 1.99 -23.08
N ILE A 332 -30.17 2.27 -24.34
CA ILE A 332 -30.44 3.60 -24.85
C ILE A 332 -31.93 3.65 -25.15
N SER A 333 -32.64 4.61 -24.57
CA SER A 333 -34.03 4.89 -24.93
C SER A 333 -34.02 5.82 -26.14
N ILE A 334 -34.77 5.46 -27.18
CA ILE A 334 -35.05 6.29 -28.35
C ILE A 334 -36.57 6.28 -28.54
N ASN A 335 -37.22 7.44 -28.36
CA ASN A 335 -38.69 7.59 -28.45
C ASN A 335 -39.44 6.60 -27.54
N GLY A 336 -38.92 6.32 -26.34
CA GLY A 336 -39.51 5.40 -25.37
C GLY A 336 -39.22 3.91 -25.62
N VAL A 337 -38.56 3.55 -26.72
CA VAL A 337 -38.16 2.16 -27.01
C VAL A 337 -36.70 1.95 -26.60
N LEU A 338 -36.42 0.83 -25.94
CA LEU A 338 -35.09 0.50 -25.43
C LEU A 338 -34.29 -0.30 -26.44
N TYR A 339 -33.06 0.15 -26.70
CA TYR A 339 -32.13 -0.49 -27.62
C TYR A 339 -30.75 -0.68 -27.00
N THR A 340 -30.05 -1.72 -27.45
CA THR A 340 -28.60 -1.85 -27.37
C THR A 340 -27.94 -1.07 -28.50
N THR A 341 -26.65 -0.76 -28.36
CA THR A 341 -25.91 -0.02 -29.39
C THR A 341 -25.90 -0.77 -30.73
N GLU A 342 -25.87 -2.10 -30.70
CA GLU A 342 -25.86 -2.95 -31.89
C GLU A 342 -27.23 -2.96 -32.57
N GLU A 343 -28.34 -3.06 -31.82
CA GLU A 343 -29.69 -2.99 -32.39
C GLU A 343 -29.98 -1.64 -33.07
N ILE A 344 -29.42 -0.54 -32.56
CA ILE A 344 -29.55 0.80 -33.18
C ILE A 344 -28.88 0.80 -34.57
N ILE A 345 -27.70 0.19 -34.69
CA ILE A 345 -26.95 0.12 -35.95
C ILE A 345 -27.66 -0.83 -36.92
N GLU A 346 -28.10 -1.99 -36.43
CA GLU A 346 -28.82 -2.99 -37.22
C GLU A 346 -30.14 -2.45 -37.79
N LYS A 347 -30.87 -1.65 -37.01
CA LYS A 347 -32.10 -0.98 -37.48
C LYS A 347 -31.85 0.25 -38.36
N GLY A 348 -30.60 0.57 -38.69
CA GLY A 348 -30.26 1.76 -39.48
C GLY A 348 -30.59 3.09 -38.80
N LEU A 349 -30.83 3.08 -37.48
CA LEU A 349 -31.11 4.30 -36.74
C LEU A 349 -29.84 5.16 -36.62
N ALA A 350 -28.66 4.57 -36.64
CA ALA A 350 -27.38 5.28 -36.71
C ALA A 350 -26.34 4.44 -37.46
N GLU A 351 -25.44 5.10 -38.21
CA GLU A 351 -24.43 4.40 -39.02
C GLU A 351 -23.39 3.67 -38.18
N ASN A 352 -22.99 4.25 -37.04
CA ASN A 352 -21.97 3.69 -36.17
C ASN A 352 -22.12 4.20 -34.73
N ARG A 353 -21.26 3.68 -33.83
CA ARG A 353 -21.28 4.03 -32.40
C ARG A 353 -20.98 5.50 -32.13
N GLU A 354 -20.17 6.14 -32.96
CA GLU A 354 -19.77 7.54 -32.78
C GLU A 354 -20.96 8.46 -33.01
N VAL A 355 -21.75 8.20 -34.04
CA VAL A 355 -23.02 8.89 -34.32
C VAL A 355 -23.99 8.73 -33.14
N ILE A 356 -24.11 7.53 -32.57
CA ILE A 356 -24.94 7.26 -31.39
C ILE A 356 -24.49 8.13 -30.21
N TYR A 357 -23.19 8.15 -29.90
CA TYR A 357 -22.66 8.95 -28.80
C TYR A 357 -22.71 10.46 -29.05
N ALA A 358 -22.65 10.90 -30.31
CA ALA A 358 -22.82 12.30 -30.68
C ALA A 358 -24.27 12.74 -30.45
N ARG A 359 -25.25 11.95 -30.87
CA ARG A 359 -26.68 12.21 -30.63
C ARG A 359 -27.04 12.22 -29.15
N LEU A 360 -26.55 11.25 -28.38
CA LEU A 360 -26.74 11.18 -26.92
C LEU A 360 -26.12 12.34 -26.13
N ARG A 361 -25.18 13.08 -26.73
CA ARG A 361 -24.55 14.27 -26.13
C ARG A 361 -25.07 15.58 -26.72
N SER A 362 -25.82 15.52 -27.82
CA SER A 362 -26.33 16.69 -28.50
C SER A 362 -27.40 17.37 -27.67
N GLN A 363 -27.39 18.70 -27.68
CA GLN A 363 -28.47 19.53 -27.11
C GLN A 363 -29.53 19.90 -28.16
N SER A 364 -29.37 19.44 -29.41
CA SER A 364 -30.34 19.72 -30.47
C SER A 364 -31.67 19.06 -30.17
N PHE A 365 -32.77 19.77 -30.43
CA PHE A 365 -34.13 19.30 -30.23
C PHE A 365 -34.44 18.02 -31.01
N SER A 366 -33.79 17.82 -32.16
CA SER A 366 -33.94 16.62 -32.99
C SER A 366 -33.48 15.32 -32.33
N TRP A 367 -32.70 15.40 -31.24
CA TRP A 367 -32.14 14.24 -30.53
C TRP A 367 -32.54 14.18 -29.06
N LYS A 368 -33.50 15.00 -28.62
CA LYS A 368 -33.94 15.09 -27.21
C LYS A 368 -34.44 13.76 -26.64
N ASP A 369 -34.94 12.88 -27.51
CA ASP A 369 -35.53 11.60 -27.14
C ASP A 369 -34.50 10.46 -27.04
N TRP A 370 -33.21 10.76 -27.26
CA TRP A 370 -32.09 9.82 -27.10
C TRP A 370 -31.45 10.00 -25.73
N PHE A 371 -31.57 9.02 -24.84
CA PHE A 371 -30.91 9.09 -23.53
C PHE A 371 -30.51 7.72 -22.96
N TRP A 372 -29.51 7.73 -22.08
CA TRP A 372 -29.10 6.55 -21.32
C TRP A 372 -30.11 6.24 -20.22
N VAL A 373 -30.61 5.01 -20.19
CA VAL A 373 -31.53 4.57 -19.12
C VAL A 373 -30.82 4.53 -17.75
N ASP A 374 -29.54 4.15 -17.73
CA ASP A 374 -28.79 3.89 -16.49
C ASP A 374 -28.02 5.10 -15.95
N LYS A 375 -28.13 6.29 -16.57
CA LYS A 375 -27.53 7.52 -16.01
C LYS A 375 -28.62 8.33 -15.31
N PRO A 376 -28.54 8.55 -13.99
CA PRO A 376 -29.43 9.50 -13.34
C PRO A 376 -29.26 10.86 -14.03
N LYS A 377 -30.39 11.49 -14.44
CA LYS A 377 -30.37 12.88 -14.90
C LYS A 377 -29.73 13.70 -13.79
N LYS A 378 -28.62 14.38 -14.10
CA LYS A 378 -28.10 15.40 -13.19
C LYS A 378 -29.17 16.50 -13.16
N SER A 379 -29.85 16.59 -12.02
CA SER A 379 -30.74 17.69 -11.67
C SER A 379 -29.98 19.01 -11.64
#